data_AF-A0A7C7QY36-F1
#
_entry.id   AF-A0A7C7QY36-F1
#
_cell.length_a   1.000
_cell.length_b   1.000
_cell.length_c   1.000
_cell.angle_alpha   90.00
_cell.angle_beta   90.00
_cell.angle_gamma   90.00
#
_symmetry.space_group_name_H-M   'P 1'
#
loop_
_entity.id
_entity.type
_entity.pdbx_description
1 polymer ?
#
loop_
_entity_poly.entity_id
_entity_poly.type
_entity_poly.pdbx_seq_one_letter_code
_entity_poly.pdbx_strand_id
1 'polypeptide(L)'
;MIGKVFRIFREKGGLLKALDLWEWYENLPYKYQKKVKHYYSLKTIKSINFPFKAKHFDTGEIDNPLYTKRTFLGTLAQTALLEGDLEFAEWLYNEALKMEGTPYEAHLILNDLILLAQKQKDMEKVKKYVFQDVELYKDYKDELKERWGGTIPQIIAFEIYVYLLEREGKIDEALKLVEWIKKEGITYPYYDQVKERLQSKLENQGEDISSI
;
A
#
# COMPACT_ATOMS: atom_id res chain seq x y z
N MET A 1 21.93 -25.89 34.48
CA MET A 1 22.77 -25.41 33.36
C MET A 1 22.77 -26.43 32.21
N ILE A 2 21.62 -26.65 31.59
CA ILE A 2 21.46 -27.54 30.42
C ILE A 2 20.43 -26.84 29.54
N GLY A 3 20.81 -26.45 28.33
CA GLY A 3 19.94 -25.69 27.42
C GLY A 3 20.67 -24.83 26.39
N LYS A 4 22.01 -24.80 26.40
CA LYS A 4 22.86 -24.07 25.44
C LYS A 4 23.49 -24.97 24.38
N VAL A 5 22.86 -26.09 24.03
CA VAL A 5 23.36 -27.03 23.03
C VAL A 5 22.25 -27.27 22.01
N PHE A 6 22.56 -27.12 20.71
CA PHE A 6 21.67 -27.05 19.54
C PHE A 6 21.20 -25.65 19.10
N ARG A 7 22.09 -24.66 19.07
CA ARG A 7 22.13 -23.75 17.91
C ARG A 7 22.92 -24.48 16.81
N ILE A 8 22.27 -25.44 16.17
CA ILE A 8 22.75 -25.96 14.88
C ILE A 8 22.87 -24.73 13.97
N PHE A 9 24.04 -24.52 13.37
CA PHE A 9 24.25 -23.56 12.29
C PHE A 9 23.29 -23.93 11.16
N ARG A 10 22.05 -23.48 11.27
CA ARG A 10 21.08 -23.58 10.19
C ARG A 10 21.57 -22.56 9.19
N GLU A 11 22.03 -23.04 8.04
CA GLU A 11 22.48 -22.16 6.97
C GLU A 11 21.36 -21.16 6.67
N LYS A 12 21.66 -19.87 6.84
CA LYS A 12 20.74 -18.78 6.54
C LYS A 12 20.44 -18.84 5.05
N GLY A 13 19.25 -19.32 4.68
CA GLY A 13 18.85 -19.58 3.30
C GLY A 13 17.46 -19.03 2.98
N GLY A 14 16.87 -19.56 1.91
CA GLY A 14 15.51 -19.27 1.48
C GLY A 14 15.32 -17.84 0.99
N LEU A 15 14.07 -17.39 1.03
CA LEU A 15 13.68 -16.05 0.59
C LEU A 15 14.31 -14.96 1.45
N LEU A 16 14.53 -15.22 2.74
CA LEU A 16 15.23 -14.27 3.59
C LEU A 16 16.67 -14.00 3.12
N LYS A 17 17.36 -15.00 2.55
CA LYS A 17 18.69 -14.82 1.95
C LYS A 17 18.59 -14.17 0.58
N ALA A 18 17.73 -14.70 -0.30
CA ALA A 18 17.61 -14.23 -1.68
C ALA A 18 17.14 -12.78 -1.78
N LEU A 19 16.34 -12.31 -0.81
CA LEU A 19 15.86 -10.95 -0.73
C LEU A 19 16.66 -10.07 0.23
N ASP A 20 17.74 -10.56 0.83
CA ASP A 20 18.54 -9.79 1.81
C ASP A 20 17.68 -9.21 2.95
N LEU A 21 16.89 -10.09 3.58
CA LEU A 21 15.96 -9.77 4.67
C LEU A 21 16.35 -10.42 6.01
N TRP A 22 17.46 -11.14 6.09
CA TRP A 22 17.88 -11.83 7.31
C TRP A 22 18.13 -10.89 8.48
N GLU A 23 18.88 -9.81 8.26
CA GLU A 23 19.19 -8.84 9.31
C GLU A 23 17.92 -8.16 9.82
N TRP A 24 17.05 -7.71 8.91
CA TRP A 24 15.75 -7.17 9.26
C TRP A 24 14.95 -8.16 10.11
N TYR A 25 14.80 -9.40 9.65
CA TYR A 25 14.00 -10.42 10.32
C TYR A 25 14.55 -10.79 11.72
N GLU A 26 15.87 -10.91 11.87
CA GLU A 26 16.49 -11.25 13.17
C GLU A 26 16.36 -10.13 14.20
N ASN A 27 16.35 -8.88 13.75
CA ASN A 27 16.17 -7.71 14.61
C ASN A 27 14.71 -7.48 15.03
N LEU A 28 13.74 -8.19 14.45
CA LEU A 28 12.35 -8.12 14.87
C LEU A 28 12.16 -8.73 16.27
N PRO A 29 11.22 -8.21 17.09
CA PRO A 29 10.79 -8.90 18.29
C PRO A 29 10.26 -10.29 17.96
N TYR A 30 10.49 -11.26 18.85
CA TYR A 30 10.12 -12.66 18.61
C TYR A 30 8.64 -12.88 18.23
N LYS A 31 7.74 -12.07 18.79
CA LYS A 31 6.30 -12.07 18.43
C LYS A 31 6.09 -11.76 16.94
N TYR A 32 6.82 -10.79 16.40
CA TYR A 32 6.74 -10.38 15.00
C TYR A 32 7.41 -11.41 14.09
N GLN A 33 8.56 -11.96 14.47
CA GLN A 33 9.19 -13.08 13.74
C GLN A 33 8.21 -14.25 13.54
N LYS A 34 7.52 -14.65 14.62
CA LYS A 34 6.48 -15.69 14.58
C LYS A 34 5.35 -15.34 13.62
N LYS A 35 4.84 -14.11 13.67
CA LYS A 35 3.75 -13.68 12.78
C LYS A 35 4.18 -13.66 11.31
N VAL A 36 5.36 -13.11 10.98
CA VAL A 36 5.90 -13.12 9.61
C VAL A 36 5.98 -14.55 9.08
N LYS A 37 6.57 -15.47 9.85
CA LYS A 37 6.68 -16.88 9.46
C LYS A 37 5.32 -17.58 9.36
N HIS A 38 4.39 -17.25 10.25
CA HIS A 38 3.01 -17.76 10.21
C HIS A 38 2.31 -17.35 8.92
N TYR A 39 2.29 -16.06 8.58
CA TYR A 39 1.61 -15.58 7.38
C TYR A 39 2.28 -16.03 6.09
N TYR A 40 3.60 -16.20 6.08
CA TYR A 40 4.29 -16.87 4.98
C TYR A 40 3.79 -18.31 4.79
N SER A 41 3.73 -19.08 5.88
CA SER A 41 3.26 -20.46 5.83
C SER A 41 1.82 -20.54 5.36
N LEU A 42 0.96 -19.64 5.86
CA LEU A 42 -0.44 -19.57 5.47
C LEU A 42 -0.60 -19.23 3.99
N LYS A 43 0.21 -18.31 3.47
CA LYS A 43 0.25 -17.97 2.03
C LYS A 43 0.57 -19.21 1.19
N THR A 44 1.56 -20.01 1.62
CA THR A 44 1.95 -21.25 0.92
C THR A 44 0.84 -22.31 0.92
N ILE A 45 -0.08 -22.27 1.88
CA ILE A 45 -1.21 -23.20 1.98
C ILE A 45 -2.41 -22.70 1.18
N LYS A 46 -2.73 -21.41 1.28
CA LYS A 46 -3.96 -20.83 0.69
C LYS A 46 -3.81 -20.39 -0.77
N SER A 47 -2.59 -20.11 -1.22
CA SER A 47 -2.36 -19.62 -2.59
C SER A 47 -1.76 -20.73 -3.46
N ILE A 48 -2.60 -21.33 -4.31
CA ILE A 48 -2.21 -22.42 -5.24
C ILE A 48 -1.10 -21.97 -6.20
N ASN A 49 -1.08 -20.69 -6.56
CA ASN A 49 -0.11 -20.10 -7.49
C ASN A 49 1.15 -19.58 -6.79
N PHE A 50 1.29 -19.73 -5.46
CA PHE A 50 2.49 -19.29 -4.78
C PHE A 50 3.65 -20.26 -5.04
N PRO A 51 4.77 -19.81 -5.64
CA PRO A 51 5.79 -20.70 -6.18
C PRO A 51 6.69 -21.33 -5.10
N PHE A 52 6.49 -20.98 -3.82
CA PHE A 52 7.34 -21.41 -2.71
C PHE A 52 6.60 -22.26 -1.68
N LYS A 53 7.34 -23.15 -1.02
CA LYS A 53 6.85 -24.00 0.08
C LYS A 53 7.23 -23.39 1.42
N ALA A 54 6.56 -23.77 2.51
CA ALA A 54 6.86 -23.30 3.86
C ALA A 54 8.36 -23.37 4.24
N LYS A 55 9.09 -24.39 3.77
CA LYS A 55 10.55 -24.53 4.02
C LYS A 55 11.40 -23.45 3.34
N HIS A 56 10.95 -22.89 2.22
CA HIS A 56 11.68 -21.87 1.45
C HIS A 56 11.69 -20.50 2.13
N PHE A 57 11.04 -20.34 3.29
CA PHE A 57 11.14 -19.12 4.08
C PHE A 57 12.59 -18.82 4.50
N ASP A 58 13.20 -19.78 5.20
CA ASP A 58 14.47 -19.62 5.90
C ASP A 58 15.53 -20.66 5.50
N THR A 59 15.24 -21.56 4.56
CA THR A 59 16.15 -22.63 4.14
C THR A 59 16.17 -22.87 2.64
N GLY A 60 17.28 -23.41 2.15
CA GLY A 60 17.51 -23.74 0.74
C GLY A 60 18.11 -22.58 -0.07
N GLU A 61 18.44 -22.84 -1.33
CA GLU A 61 18.87 -21.82 -2.29
C GLU A 61 17.68 -21.40 -3.16
N ILE A 62 17.59 -20.10 -3.45
CA ILE A 62 16.56 -19.51 -4.30
C ILE A 62 17.26 -18.52 -5.22
N ASP A 63 17.37 -18.87 -6.50
CA ASP A 63 18.09 -18.05 -7.48
C ASP A 63 17.20 -16.94 -8.07
N ASN A 64 15.90 -17.21 -8.19
CA ASN A 64 14.92 -16.23 -8.67
C ASN A 64 13.77 -16.11 -7.65
N PRO A 65 13.82 -15.10 -6.75
CA PRO A 65 12.81 -14.94 -5.73
C PRO A 65 11.45 -14.49 -6.29
N LEU A 66 11.36 -14.03 -7.54
CA LEU A 66 10.13 -13.50 -8.18
C LEU A 66 9.46 -12.34 -7.43
N TYR A 67 10.12 -11.83 -6.40
CA TYR A 67 9.65 -10.77 -5.52
C TYR A 67 10.81 -9.81 -5.26
N THR A 68 10.46 -8.58 -4.95
CA THR A 68 11.31 -7.58 -4.30
C THR A 68 11.08 -7.62 -2.79
N LYS A 69 11.91 -6.93 -2.00
CA LYS A 69 11.69 -6.76 -0.55
C LYS A 69 10.28 -6.24 -0.25
N ARG A 70 9.85 -5.19 -0.98
CA ARG A 70 8.51 -4.58 -0.84
C ARG A 70 7.39 -5.53 -1.19
N THR A 71 7.44 -6.12 -2.38
CA THR A 71 6.34 -6.99 -2.86
C THR A 71 6.24 -8.25 -2.01
N PHE A 72 7.35 -8.83 -1.56
CA PHE A 72 7.32 -9.96 -0.64
C PHE A 72 6.58 -9.61 0.66
N LEU A 73 7.00 -8.56 1.37
CA LEU A 73 6.36 -8.15 2.62
C LEU A 73 4.90 -7.70 2.41
N GLY A 74 4.62 -6.97 1.33
CA GLY A 74 3.27 -6.57 0.94
C GLY A 74 2.36 -7.79 0.72
N THR A 75 2.85 -8.85 0.09
CA THR A 75 2.05 -10.07 -0.11
C THR A 75 1.76 -10.84 1.18
N LEU A 76 2.63 -10.71 2.19
CA LEU A 76 2.40 -11.25 3.54
C LEU A 76 1.41 -10.37 4.30
N ALA A 77 1.49 -9.04 4.15
CA ALA A 77 0.55 -8.09 4.73
C ALA A 77 -0.87 -8.30 4.18
N GLN A 78 -1.02 -8.51 2.87
CA GLN A 78 -2.29 -8.91 2.25
C GLN A 78 -2.84 -10.21 2.84
N THR A 79 -1.97 -11.19 3.11
CA THR A 79 -2.40 -12.45 3.74
C THR A 79 -2.90 -12.19 5.16
N ALA A 80 -2.20 -11.36 5.95
CA ALA A 80 -2.66 -10.97 7.28
C ALA A 80 -3.98 -10.19 7.27
N LEU A 81 -4.15 -9.30 6.28
CA LEU A 81 -5.36 -8.53 6.07
C LEU A 81 -6.57 -9.44 5.80
N LEU A 82 -6.40 -10.46 4.95
CA LEU A 82 -7.42 -11.45 4.63
C LEU A 82 -7.81 -12.31 5.84
N GLU A 83 -6.87 -12.58 6.75
CA GLU A 83 -7.17 -13.24 8.03
C GLU A 83 -7.75 -12.29 9.09
N GLY A 84 -7.89 -11.00 8.79
CA GLY A 84 -8.42 -10.00 9.70
C GLY A 84 -7.43 -9.49 10.76
N ASP A 85 -6.13 -9.81 10.67
CA ASP A 85 -5.09 -9.21 11.52
C ASP A 85 -4.68 -7.84 10.97
N LEU A 86 -5.60 -6.88 11.12
CA LEU A 86 -5.49 -5.53 10.57
C LEU A 86 -4.26 -4.79 11.10
N GLU A 87 -3.98 -4.93 12.40
CA GLU A 87 -2.83 -4.28 13.06
C GLU A 87 -1.51 -4.79 12.48
N PHE A 88 -1.37 -6.12 12.32
CA PHE A 88 -0.14 -6.68 11.77
C PHE A 88 0.00 -6.41 10.27
N ALA A 89 -1.09 -6.46 9.51
CA ALA A 89 -1.08 -6.09 8.10
C ALA A 89 -0.59 -4.65 7.92
N GLU A 90 -1.15 -3.70 8.67
CA GLU A 90 -0.74 -2.30 8.63
C GLU A 90 0.74 -2.13 8.98
N TRP A 91 1.19 -2.76 10.07
CA TRP A 91 2.59 -2.73 10.47
C TRP A 91 3.50 -3.25 9.35
N LEU A 92 3.14 -4.38 8.75
CA LEU A 92 3.98 -5.02 7.73
C LEU A 92 4.03 -4.24 6.42
N TYR A 93 2.94 -3.59 6.02
CA TYR A 93 2.94 -2.64 4.91
C TYR A 93 3.86 -1.43 5.18
N ASN A 94 3.82 -0.87 6.39
CA ASN A 94 4.71 0.22 6.76
C ASN A 94 6.18 -0.23 6.83
N GLU A 95 6.46 -1.45 7.26
CA GLU A 95 7.81 -2.03 7.16
C GLU A 95 8.24 -2.20 5.70
N ALA A 96 7.33 -2.65 4.83
CA ALA A 96 7.60 -2.76 3.40
C ALA A 96 7.97 -1.40 2.79
N LEU A 97 7.26 -0.32 3.11
CA LEU A 97 7.56 1.03 2.60
C LEU A 97 8.96 1.54 3.01
N LYS A 98 9.53 1.04 4.13
CA LYS A 98 10.90 1.38 4.56
C LYS A 98 11.97 0.63 3.75
N MET A 99 11.61 -0.45 3.07
CA MET A 99 12.52 -1.22 2.24
C MET A 99 12.82 -0.49 0.94
N GLU A 100 13.95 -0.82 0.32
CA GLU A 100 14.26 -0.46 -1.05
C GLU A 100 13.21 -1.07 -2.01
N GLY A 101 12.78 -0.27 -2.99
CA GLY A 101 11.83 -0.66 -4.03
C GLY A 101 11.39 0.53 -4.88
N THR A 102 10.50 0.31 -5.85
CA THR A 102 10.10 1.34 -6.82
C THR A 102 8.96 2.22 -6.29
N PRO A 103 8.78 3.45 -6.84
CA PRO A 103 7.61 4.27 -6.56
C PRO A 103 6.28 3.56 -6.89
N TYR A 104 6.24 2.76 -7.97
CA TYR A 104 5.09 1.94 -8.31
C TYR A 104 4.74 0.92 -7.23
N GLU A 105 5.73 0.22 -6.67
CA GLU A 105 5.50 -0.71 -5.56
C GLU A 105 5.00 0.00 -4.30
N ALA A 106 5.50 1.22 -4.03
CA ALA A 106 5.00 2.04 -2.93
C ALA A 106 3.53 2.43 -3.15
N HIS A 107 3.15 2.83 -4.36
CA HIS A 107 1.77 3.13 -4.73
C HIS A 107 0.82 1.95 -4.46
N LEU A 108 1.22 0.73 -4.84
CA LEU A 108 0.41 -0.47 -4.55
C LEU A 108 0.19 -0.71 -3.05
N ILE A 109 1.24 -0.50 -2.24
CA ILE A 109 1.15 -0.62 -0.77
C ILE A 109 0.30 0.51 -0.17
N LEU A 110 0.45 1.73 -0.65
CA LEU A 110 -0.31 2.90 -0.18
C LEU A 110 -1.80 2.75 -0.49
N ASN A 111 -2.16 2.21 -1.66
CA ASN A 111 -3.54 1.87 -2.00
C ASN A 111 -4.17 0.92 -0.96
N ASP A 112 -3.46 -0.16 -0.60
CA ASP A 112 -3.92 -1.11 0.43
C ASP A 112 -4.03 -0.43 1.81
N LEU A 113 -3.08 0.42 2.18
CA LEU A 113 -3.07 1.17 3.44
C LEU A 113 -4.20 2.20 3.54
N ILE A 114 -4.53 2.88 2.44
CA ILE A 114 -5.65 3.82 2.35
C ILE A 114 -6.96 3.08 2.60
N LEU A 115 -7.20 1.96 1.90
CA LEU A 115 -8.39 1.14 2.09
C LEU A 115 -8.49 0.61 3.52
N LEU A 116 -7.37 0.17 4.10
CA LEU A 116 -7.30 -0.28 5.49
C LEU A 116 -7.64 0.84 6.47
N ALA A 117 -7.06 2.03 6.30
CA ALA A 117 -7.33 3.19 7.15
C ALA A 117 -8.79 3.64 7.05
N GLN A 118 -9.39 3.62 5.85
CA GLN A 118 -10.82 3.87 5.66
C GLN A 118 -11.67 2.85 6.42
N LYS A 119 -11.33 1.55 6.35
CA LYS A 119 -12.02 0.49 7.10
C LYS A 119 -11.93 0.69 8.61
N GLN A 120 -10.80 1.17 9.11
CA GLN A 120 -10.58 1.52 10.52
C GLN A 120 -11.25 2.85 10.92
N LYS A 121 -11.76 3.63 9.94
CA LYS A 121 -12.27 5.01 10.13
C LYS A 121 -11.21 5.96 10.72
N ASP A 122 -9.93 5.69 10.46
CA ASP A 122 -8.81 6.51 10.92
C ASP A 122 -8.48 7.56 9.85
N MET A 123 -9.11 8.73 9.97
CA MET A 123 -8.98 9.80 8.98
C MET A 123 -7.58 10.41 8.93
N GLU A 124 -6.83 10.38 10.03
CA GLU A 124 -5.46 10.91 10.06
C GLU A 124 -4.53 10.01 9.23
N LYS A 125 -4.67 8.69 9.36
CA LYS A 125 -3.95 7.74 8.52
C LYS A 125 -4.38 7.83 7.06
N VAL A 126 -5.68 7.98 6.78
CA VAL A 126 -6.17 8.19 5.41
C VAL A 126 -5.46 9.39 4.78
N LYS A 127 -5.47 10.56 5.45
CA LYS A 127 -4.79 11.77 4.96
C LYS A 127 -3.30 11.51 4.72
N LYS A 128 -2.62 10.91 5.70
CA LYS A 128 -1.19 10.58 5.59
C LYS A 128 -0.89 9.75 4.33
N TYR A 129 -1.56 8.63 4.14
CA TYR A 129 -1.27 7.72 3.04
C TYR A 129 -1.70 8.29 1.68
N VAL A 130 -2.81 9.05 1.63
CA VAL A 130 -3.23 9.77 0.42
C VAL A 130 -2.18 10.78 -0.01
N PHE A 131 -1.68 11.62 0.90
CA PHE A 131 -0.67 12.63 0.54
C PHE A 131 0.64 11.99 0.10
N GLN A 132 1.07 10.91 0.77
CA GLN A 132 2.25 10.16 0.33
C GLN A 132 2.10 9.62 -1.10
N ASP A 133 0.94 9.07 -1.46
CA ASP A 133 0.71 8.51 -2.80
C ASP A 133 0.64 9.61 -3.87
N VAL A 134 -0.06 10.72 -3.56
CA VAL A 134 -0.17 11.88 -4.45
C VAL A 134 1.20 12.51 -4.72
N GLU A 135 2.07 12.63 -3.72
CA GLU A 135 3.43 13.14 -3.89
C GLU A 135 4.29 12.26 -4.81
N LEU A 136 4.11 10.95 -4.74
CA LEU A 136 4.83 9.95 -5.54
C LEU A 136 4.29 9.81 -6.96
N TYR A 137 3.11 10.35 -7.27
CA TYR A 137 2.42 10.13 -8.54
C TYR A 137 3.29 10.34 -9.77
N LYS A 138 4.02 11.46 -9.82
CA LYS A 138 4.91 11.80 -10.94
C LYS A 138 6.01 10.76 -11.18
N ASP A 139 6.39 10.03 -10.14
CA ASP A 139 7.50 9.07 -10.16
C ASP A 139 7.04 7.66 -10.55
N TYR A 140 5.74 7.34 -10.41
CA TYR A 140 5.20 6.03 -10.81
C TYR A 140 4.25 6.06 -12.02
N LYS A 141 3.76 7.22 -12.46
CA LYS A 141 2.67 7.31 -13.45
C LYS A 141 2.98 6.63 -14.78
N ASP A 142 4.21 6.72 -15.27
CA ASP A 142 4.59 6.15 -16.57
C ASP A 142 4.65 4.63 -16.49
N GLU A 143 5.22 4.08 -15.41
CA GLU A 143 5.22 2.64 -15.14
C GLU A 143 3.79 2.11 -14.94
N LEU A 144 2.95 2.83 -14.19
CA LEU A 144 1.55 2.47 -13.99
C LEU A 144 0.80 2.43 -15.34
N LYS A 145 1.03 3.43 -16.19
CA LYS A 145 0.43 3.53 -17.52
C LYS A 145 0.86 2.39 -18.43
N GLU A 146 2.15 2.06 -18.46
CA GLU A 146 2.69 0.94 -19.25
C GLU A 146 2.07 -0.39 -18.82
N ARG A 147 2.06 -0.65 -17.50
CA ARG A 147 1.48 -1.88 -16.93
C ARG A 147 -0.03 -1.99 -17.15
N TRP A 148 -0.71 -0.86 -17.40
CA TRP A 148 -2.15 -0.78 -17.63
C TRP A 148 -2.52 -0.50 -19.09
N GLY A 149 -1.71 -1.01 -20.04
CA GLY A 149 -2.04 -1.01 -21.47
C GLY A 149 -2.04 0.38 -22.11
N GLY A 150 -1.24 1.31 -21.58
CA GLY A 150 -1.11 2.67 -22.12
C GLY A 150 -2.12 3.67 -21.56
N THR A 151 -2.91 3.30 -20.54
CA THR A 151 -3.88 4.18 -19.87
C THR A 151 -3.59 4.27 -18.39
N ILE A 152 -4.00 5.37 -17.72
CA ILE A 152 -3.84 5.47 -16.27
C ILE A 152 -5.17 5.03 -15.62
N PRO A 153 -5.15 3.96 -14.80
CA PRO A 153 -6.35 3.47 -14.13
C PRO A 153 -6.84 4.47 -13.08
N GLN A 154 -7.93 4.09 -12.42
CA GLN A 154 -8.40 4.78 -11.23
C GLN A 154 -7.32 4.75 -10.15
N ILE A 155 -7.03 5.92 -9.56
CA ILE A 155 -6.09 6.07 -8.44
C ILE A 155 -6.89 6.58 -7.25
N ILE A 156 -7.13 5.69 -6.27
CA ILE A 156 -8.02 5.98 -5.14
C ILE A 156 -7.55 7.19 -4.31
N ALA A 157 -6.24 7.42 -4.24
CA ALA A 157 -5.68 8.53 -3.46
C ALA A 157 -6.19 9.87 -3.95
N PHE A 158 -6.31 10.08 -5.26
CA PHE A 158 -6.84 11.32 -5.82
C PHE A 158 -8.33 11.51 -5.53
N GLU A 159 -9.14 10.45 -5.62
CA GLU A 159 -10.57 10.54 -5.31
C GLU A 159 -10.80 10.89 -3.83
N ILE A 160 -10.04 10.26 -2.95
CA ILE A 160 -10.10 10.56 -1.53
C ILE A 160 -9.55 11.96 -1.26
N TYR A 161 -8.54 12.41 -1.98
CA TYR A 161 -8.03 13.77 -1.83
C TYR A 161 -9.10 14.82 -2.20
N VAL A 162 -9.83 14.62 -3.29
CA VAL A 162 -11.00 15.45 -3.63
C VAL A 162 -12.01 15.47 -2.47
N TYR A 163 -12.35 14.31 -1.91
CA TYR A 163 -13.25 14.21 -0.76
C TYR A 163 -12.73 14.93 0.50
N LEU A 164 -11.42 14.85 0.78
CA LEU A 164 -10.80 15.51 1.91
C LEU A 164 -10.86 17.04 1.77
N LEU A 165 -10.54 17.58 0.58
CA LEU A 165 -10.65 19.01 0.29
C LEU A 165 -12.09 19.49 0.43
N GLU A 166 -13.06 18.73 -0.08
CA GLU A 166 -14.48 19.05 0.05
C GLU A 166 -14.93 19.09 1.52
N ARG A 167 -14.46 18.15 2.34
CA ARG A 167 -14.74 18.14 3.79
C ARG A 167 -14.10 19.30 4.55
N GLU A 168 -12.97 19.80 4.07
CA GLU A 168 -12.29 20.96 4.62
C GLU A 168 -12.89 22.29 4.12
N GLY A 169 -13.94 22.23 3.28
CA GLY A 169 -14.57 23.42 2.69
C GLY A 169 -13.76 24.06 1.56
N LYS A 170 -12.66 23.44 1.13
CA LYS A 170 -11.78 23.90 0.06
C LYS A 170 -12.35 23.50 -1.31
N ILE A 171 -13.54 24.00 -1.62
CA ILE A 171 -14.31 23.58 -2.81
C ILE A 171 -13.59 23.95 -4.11
N ASP A 172 -12.99 25.15 -4.18
CA ASP A 172 -12.21 25.58 -5.35
C ASP A 172 -11.00 24.68 -5.62
N GLU A 173 -10.26 24.30 -4.56
CA GLU A 173 -9.13 23.36 -4.68
C GLU A 173 -9.59 21.96 -5.12
N ALA A 174 -10.71 21.48 -4.55
CA ALA A 174 -11.29 20.20 -4.95
C ALA A 174 -11.68 20.21 -6.44
N LEU A 175 -12.30 21.28 -6.92
CA LEU A 175 -12.69 21.42 -8.32
C LEU A 175 -11.47 21.46 -9.24
N LYS A 176 -10.43 22.23 -8.89
CA LYS A 176 -9.15 22.27 -9.63
C LYS A 176 -8.50 20.89 -9.71
N LEU A 177 -8.54 20.12 -8.62
CA LEU A 177 -8.00 18.76 -8.60
C LEU A 177 -8.79 17.83 -9.54
N VAL A 178 -10.12 17.88 -9.53
CA VAL A 178 -10.97 17.09 -10.43
C VAL A 178 -10.68 17.37 -11.90
N GLU A 179 -10.55 18.65 -12.27
CA GLU A 179 -10.18 19.06 -13.64
C GLU A 179 -8.76 18.58 -14.01
N TRP A 180 -7.82 18.66 -13.07
CA TRP A 180 -6.45 18.17 -13.28
C TRP A 180 -6.42 16.64 -13.49
N ILE A 181 -7.14 15.86 -12.69
CA ILE A 181 -7.26 14.40 -12.83
C ILE A 181 -7.71 14.05 -14.26
N LYS A 182 -8.74 14.75 -14.75
CA LYS A 182 -9.27 14.55 -16.11
C LYS A 182 -8.25 14.90 -17.18
N LYS A 183 -7.57 16.05 -17.03
CA LYS A 183 -6.54 16.51 -17.98
C LYS A 183 -5.34 15.56 -18.03
N GLU A 184 -4.94 15.03 -16.88
CA GLU A 184 -3.84 14.07 -16.76
C GLU A 184 -4.18 12.69 -17.37
N GLY A 185 -5.46 12.44 -17.67
CA GLY A 185 -5.93 11.19 -18.27
C GLY A 185 -6.09 10.06 -17.26
N ILE A 186 -6.18 10.38 -15.97
CA ILE A 186 -6.49 9.43 -14.91
C ILE A 186 -7.96 9.04 -15.02
N THR A 187 -8.25 7.74 -14.99
CA THR A 187 -9.64 7.25 -15.03
C THR A 187 -10.38 7.69 -13.77
N TYR A 188 -11.51 8.40 -13.93
CA TYR A 188 -12.33 8.86 -12.81
C TYR A 188 -13.83 8.56 -13.06
N PRO A 189 -14.39 7.46 -12.50
CA PRO A 189 -15.71 6.94 -12.87
C PRO A 189 -16.90 7.89 -12.70
N TYR A 190 -16.80 8.89 -11.82
CA TYR A 190 -17.90 9.84 -11.50
C TYR A 190 -17.53 11.30 -11.75
N TYR A 191 -16.63 11.55 -12.71
CA TYR A 191 -16.10 12.88 -13.00
C TYR A 191 -17.19 13.95 -13.16
N ASP A 192 -18.17 13.75 -14.07
CA ASP A 192 -19.18 14.78 -14.37
C ASP A 192 -20.05 15.11 -13.16
N GLN A 193 -20.47 14.08 -12.40
CA GLN A 193 -21.29 14.23 -11.19
C GLN A 193 -20.53 14.95 -10.07
N VAL A 194 -19.25 14.62 -9.88
CA VAL A 194 -18.41 15.27 -8.87
C VAL A 194 -18.16 16.72 -9.25
N LYS A 195 -17.87 16.99 -10.52
CA LYS A 195 -17.68 18.34 -11.04
C LYS A 195 -18.92 19.22 -10.84
N GLU A 196 -20.09 18.76 -11.29
CA GLU A 196 -21.36 19.50 -11.15
C GLU A 196 -21.68 19.79 -9.68
N ARG A 197 -21.49 18.80 -8.79
CA ARG A 197 -21.66 18.98 -7.34
C ARG A 197 -20.74 20.07 -6.78
N LEU A 198 -19.46 20.05 -7.13
CA LEU A 198 -18.48 21.02 -6.62
C LEU A 198 -18.74 22.42 -7.18
N GLN A 199 -19.13 22.54 -8.46
CA GLN A 199 -19.51 23.82 -9.07
C GLN A 199 -20.72 24.43 -8.37
N SER A 200 -21.78 23.64 -8.16
CA SER A 200 -22.98 24.09 -7.45
C SER A 200 -22.64 24.57 -6.02
N LYS A 201 -21.74 23.87 -5.32
CA LYS A 201 -21.28 24.29 -3.98
C LYS A 201 -20.50 25.61 -4.00
N LEU A 202 -19.67 25.82 -5.02
CA LEU A 202 -18.86 27.03 -5.15
C LEU A 202 -19.74 28.25 -5.46
N GLU A 203 -20.74 28.09 -6.32
CA GLU A 203 -21.73 29.14 -6.63
C GLU A 203 -22.51 29.56 -5.37
N ASN A 204 -23.02 28.59 -4.61
CA ASN A 204 -23.75 28.85 -3.36
C ASN A 204 -22.87 29.53 -2.28
N GLN A 205 -21.56 29.26 -2.23
CA GLN A 205 -20.64 29.97 -1.32
C GLN A 205 -20.43 31.44 -1.70
N GLY A 206 -20.60 31.80 -2.97
CA GLY A 206 -20.50 33.20 -3.45
C GLY A 206 -21.75 34.03 -3.15
N GLU A 207 -22.92 33.41 -3.04
CA GLU A 207 -24.18 34.10 -2.75
C GLU A 207 -24.29 34.55 -1.29
N ASP A 208 -23.73 33.80 -0.33
CA ASP A 208 -23.69 34.15 1.10
C ASP A 208 -22.81 35.39 1.40
N ILE A 209 -21.86 35.74 0.52
CA ILE A 209 -20.96 36.89 0.70
C ILE A 209 -21.54 38.17 0.05
N SER A 210 -22.39 38.02 -0.98
CA SER A 210 -23.01 39.16 -1.69
C SER A 210 -24.30 39.66 -1.05
N SER A 211 -24.73 39.06 0.07
CA SER A 211 -25.93 39.40 0.83
C SER A 211 -25.65 40.10 2.18
N ILE A 212 -24.43 40.61 2.39
CA ILE A 212 -24.01 41.51 3.49
C ILE A 212 -23.64 42.88 2.90
#